data_AF-A0A4U3LA16-F1
#
_entry.id   AF-A0A4U3LA16-F1
#
_cell.length_a   1.000
_cell.length_b   1.000
_cell.length_c   1.000
_cell.angle_alpha   90.00
_cell.angle_beta   90.00
_cell.angle_gamma   90.00
#
_symmetry.space_group_name_H-M   'P 1'
#
loop_
_entity.id
_entity.type
_entity.pdbx_description
1 polymer ?
#
loop_
_entity_poly.entity_id
_entity_poly.type
_entity_poly.pdbx_seq_one_letter_code
_entity_poly.pdbx_strand_id
1 'polypeptide(L)'
;MPRNHLVNFYEISTLIEALSLLGFPVATNRTLFFNVCLGQKSFVIGEHMRFGRDTVNYQIYFKEDTASKRLTCSYYDTTLRKAVAVSSSIVNGIDVMDLEKRMGEIDWKLPVDHYSLNELDIADKNTWKQEAAVEAVTRDLEVLGSTAEGAGLANMLKYKFWTDLTLQGIIPELPALKSRYELSQRFYIINGDGITASEAYRFLNNRWTERSIHANNRLLRKKEPEQRKIKAVTKGTSDRTRNRHSKEIVGK
;
A
#
# COMPACT_ATOMS: atom_id res chain seq x y z
N MET A 1 -6.08 -1.13 -48.10
CA MET A 1 -5.09 -0.05 -47.91
C MET A 1 -4.59 -0.13 -46.47
N PRO A 2 -3.41 -0.71 -46.19
CA PRO A 2 -2.84 -0.63 -44.86
C PRO A 2 -2.42 0.83 -44.62
N ARG A 3 -2.92 1.46 -43.56
CA ARG A 3 -2.47 2.80 -43.15
C ARG A 3 -1.05 2.65 -42.62
N ASN A 4 -0.09 3.22 -43.33
CA ASN A 4 1.26 3.44 -42.83
C ASN A 4 1.17 4.40 -41.63
N HIS A 5 1.02 3.86 -40.42
CA HIS A 5 1.36 4.58 -39.20
C HIS A 5 2.89 4.63 -39.12
N LEU A 6 3.49 5.58 -39.85
CA LEU A 6 4.89 5.93 -39.63
C LEU A 6 4.98 6.52 -38.22
N VAL A 7 5.58 5.74 -37.33
CA VAL A 7 5.90 6.12 -35.96
C VAL A 7 6.73 7.41 -36.01
N ASN A 8 6.26 8.48 -35.36
CA ASN A 8 7.00 9.74 -35.29
C ASN A 8 8.12 9.64 -34.24
N PHE A 9 9.30 9.18 -34.66
CA PHE A 9 10.43 8.93 -33.78
C PHE A 9 10.91 10.16 -33.00
N TYR A 10 10.77 11.37 -33.55
CA TYR A 10 11.18 12.60 -32.89
C TYR A 10 10.27 12.94 -31.69
N GLU A 11 8.95 12.76 -31.84
CA GLU A 11 8.00 13.01 -30.74
C GLU A 11 8.21 12.02 -29.59
N ILE A 12 8.56 10.77 -29.92
CA ILE A 12 8.84 9.74 -28.93
C ILE A 12 10.15 10.02 -28.20
N SER A 13 11.19 10.50 -28.88
CA SER A 13 12.43 10.88 -28.20
C SER A 13 12.21 12.01 -27.20
N THR A 14 11.40 13.02 -27.53
CA THR A 14 11.06 14.10 -26.59
C THR A 14 10.30 13.58 -25.36
N LEU A 15 9.36 12.65 -25.54
CA LEU A 15 8.66 12.03 -24.41
C LEU A 15 9.61 11.17 -23.54
N ILE A 16 10.52 10.43 -24.16
CA ILE A 16 11.55 9.64 -23.46
C ILE A 16 12.47 10.54 -22.64
N GLU A 17 12.91 11.66 -23.20
CA GLU A 17 13.72 12.65 -22.49
C GLU A 17 12.95 13.25 -21.30
N ALA A 18 11.69 13.65 -21.51
CA ALA A 18 10.85 14.18 -20.44
C ALA A 18 10.65 13.17 -19.29
N LEU A 19 10.37 11.90 -19.60
CA LEU A 19 10.26 10.86 -18.57
C LEU A 19 11.57 10.63 -17.80
N SER A 20 12.69 10.69 -18.52
CA SER A 20 14.02 10.53 -17.91
C SER A 20 14.35 11.71 -16.99
N LEU A 21 14.01 12.94 -17.37
CA LEU A 21 14.15 14.14 -16.53
C LEU A 21 13.24 14.09 -15.29
N LEU A 22 12.05 13.52 -15.43
CA LEU A 22 11.15 13.27 -14.29
C LEU A 22 11.66 12.14 -13.37
N GLY A 23 12.74 11.44 -13.75
CA GLY A 23 13.38 10.41 -12.93
C GLY A 23 12.76 9.01 -13.06
N PHE A 24 12.00 8.76 -14.13
CA PHE A 24 11.47 7.42 -14.41
C PHE A 24 12.55 6.51 -15.03
N PRO A 25 12.50 5.19 -14.76
CA PRO A 25 13.52 4.26 -15.23
C PRO A 25 13.43 4.01 -16.75
N VAL A 26 14.53 3.54 -17.33
CA VAL A 26 14.60 3.20 -18.77
C VAL A 26 13.57 2.13 -19.19
N ALA A 27 13.14 1.27 -18.26
CA ALA A 27 12.08 0.29 -18.52
C ALA A 27 10.77 0.95 -18.97
N THR A 28 10.43 2.11 -18.38
CA THR A 28 9.26 2.93 -18.76
C THR A 28 9.31 3.34 -20.23
N ASN A 29 10.50 3.69 -20.72
CA ASN A 29 10.72 4.12 -22.11
C ASN A 29 10.44 2.97 -23.09
N ARG A 30 10.77 1.73 -22.73
CA ARG A 30 10.45 0.56 -23.57
C ARG A 30 8.95 0.30 -23.63
N THR A 31 8.26 0.41 -22.50
CA THR A 31 6.80 0.27 -22.44
C THR A 31 6.11 1.38 -23.23
N LEU A 32 6.59 2.62 -23.15
CA LEU A 32 6.12 3.73 -23.99
C LEU A 32 6.28 3.39 -25.48
N PHE A 33 7.48 3.01 -25.89
CA PHE A 33 7.78 2.67 -27.28
C PHE A 33 6.87 1.55 -27.79
N PHE A 34 6.69 0.48 -27.01
CA PHE A 34 5.82 -0.64 -27.34
C PHE A 34 4.36 -0.21 -27.59
N ASN A 35 3.78 0.58 -26.68
CA ASN A 35 2.40 1.05 -26.84
C ASN A 35 2.22 1.98 -28.05
N VAL A 36 3.24 2.79 -28.37
CA VAL A 36 3.24 3.61 -29.58
C VAL A 36 3.31 2.74 -30.84
N CYS A 37 4.14 1.70 -30.86
CA CYS A 37 4.19 0.74 -31.97
C CYS A 37 2.85 -0.01 -32.17
N LEU A 38 2.10 -0.26 -31.09
CA LEU A 38 0.74 -0.80 -31.16
C LEU A 38 -0.30 0.20 -31.65
N GLY A 39 0.07 1.47 -31.86
CA GLY A 39 -0.85 2.53 -32.29
C GLY A 39 -1.86 2.92 -31.21
N GLN A 40 -1.54 2.70 -29.93
CA GLN A 40 -2.44 3.07 -28.83
C GLN A 40 -2.52 4.59 -28.68
N LYS A 41 -3.76 5.09 -28.65
CA LYS A 41 -4.05 6.53 -28.51
C LYS A 41 -4.20 7.00 -27.07
N SER A 42 -4.38 6.07 -26.14
CA SER A 42 -4.50 6.36 -24.73
C SER A 42 -4.09 5.11 -23.95
N PHE A 43 -3.17 5.27 -23.01
CA PHE A 43 -2.69 4.17 -22.19
C PHE A 43 -2.05 4.69 -20.91
N VAL A 44 -1.77 3.78 -19.98
CA VAL A 44 -1.14 4.08 -18.69
C VAL A 44 0.07 3.18 -18.55
N ILE A 45 1.20 3.76 -18.13
CA ILE A 45 2.37 2.99 -17.74
C ILE A 45 2.43 3.00 -16.22
N GLY A 46 2.38 1.80 -15.63
CA GLY A 46 2.59 1.59 -14.20
C GLY A 46 4.06 1.42 -13.89
N GLU A 47 4.58 2.17 -12.93
CA GLU A 47 5.96 2.05 -12.44
C GLU A 47 6.00 1.88 -10.93
N HIS A 48 6.84 0.96 -10.47
CA HIS A 48 6.99 0.64 -9.04
C HIS A 48 8.41 0.96 -8.59
N MET A 49 8.54 1.85 -7.61
CA MET A 49 9.83 2.23 -7.05
C MET A 49 9.86 2.00 -5.55
N ARG A 50 11.00 1.55 -5.03
CA ARG A 50 11.22 1.37 -3.59
C ARG A 50 12.05 2.52 -3.04
N PHE A 51 11.59 3.08 -1.92
CA PHE A 51 12.30 4.10 -1.16
C PHE A 51 12.45 3.62 0.28
N GLY A 52 13.60 3.00 0.58
CA GLY A 52 13.82 2.31 1.85
C GLY A 52 12.84 1.14 2.01
N ARG A 53 11.96 1.21 3.02
CA ARG A 53 10.91 0.20 3.27
C ARG A 53 9.57 0.52 2.62
N ASP A 54 9.43 1.73 2.08
CA ASP A 54 8.19 2.16 1.44
C ASP A 54 8.22 1.83 -0.05
N THR A 55 7.02 1.69 -0.62
CA THR A 55 6.84 1.49 -2.06
C THR A 55 6.04 2.65 -2.62
N VAL A 56 6.41 3.12 -3.80
CA VAL A 56 5.69 4.15 -4.52
C VAL A 56 5.28 3.60 -5.88
N ASN A 57 3.97 3.67 -6.13
CA ASN A 57 3.38 3.27 -7.40
C ASN A 57 3.06 4.53 -8.19
N TYR A 58 3.62 4.63 -9.39
CA TYR A 58 3.33 5.70 -10.33
C TYR A 58 2.44 5.14 -11.44
N GLN A 59 1.44 5.92 -11.83
CA GLN A 59 0.59 5.66 -12.98
C GLN A 59 0.74 6.84 -13.92
N ILE A 60 1.46 6.65 -15.02
CA ILE A 60 1.84 7.69 -15.96
C ILE A 60 0.87 7.64 -17.13
N TYR A 61 0.09 8.71 -17.31
CA TYR A 61 -1.02 8.73 -18.25
C TYR A 61 -0.59 9.35 -19.58
N PHE A 62 -0.83 8.62 -20.67
CA PHE A 62 -0.57 9.07 -22.02
C PHE A 62 -1.87 9.16 -22.79
N LYS A 63 -2.02 10.24 -23.57
CA LYS A 63 -3.17 10.45 -24.43
C LYS A 63 -2.80 11.25 -25.67
N GLU A 64 -3.31 10.80 -26.81
CA GLU A 64 -3.29 11.54 -28.07
C GLU A 64 -4.18 12.77 -27.93
N ASP A 65 -3.57 13.94 -28.07
CA ASP A 65 -4.28 15.19 -28.14
C ASP A 65 -5.12 15.25 -29.42
N THR A 66 -6.40 15.61 -29.30
CA THR A 66 -7.34 15.52 -30.41
C THR A 66 -7.06 16.54 -31.50
N ALA A 67 -6.49 17.69 -31.15
CA ALA A 67 -6.18 18.78 -32.06
C ALA A 67 -4.85 18.57 -32.79
N SER A 68 -3.77 18.33 -32.05
CA SER A 68 -2.42 18.16 -32.60
C SER A 68 -2.13 16.76 -33.11
N LYS A 69 -2.94 15.76 -32.76
CA LYS A 69 -2.69 14.32 -33.01
C LYS A 69 -1.39 13.82 -32.38
N ARG A 70 -0.83 14.57 -31.42
CA ARG A 70 0.40 14.21 -30.73
C ARG A 70 0.09 13.45 -29.46
N LEU A 71 0.89 12.42 -29.20
CA LEU A 71 0.86 11.76 -27.90
C LEU A 71 1.47 12.70 -26.85
N THR A 72 0.78 12.87 -25.73
CA THR A 72 1.21 13.73 -24.63
C THR A 72 1.11 13.01 -23.30
N CYS A 73 1.95 13.41 -22.35
CA CYS A 73 1.85 13.03 -20.95
C CYS A 73 1.63 14.31 -20.13
N SER A 74 0.40 14.51 -19.62
CA SER A 74 0.04 15.75 -18.92
C SER A 74 0.05 15.60 -17.40
N TYR A 75 0.05 14.38 -16.88
CA TYR A 75 0.10 14.10 -15.45
C TYR A 75 0.47 12.65 -15.18
N TYR A 76 0.86 12.40 -13.94
CA TYR A 76 0.95 11.06 -13.38
C TYR A 76 0.33 11.04 -11.98
N ASP A 77 -0.30 9.92 -11.64
CA ASP A 77 -0.78 9.67 -10.29
C ASP A 77 0.31 8.93 -9.51
N THR A 78 0.57 9.36 -8.29
CA THR A 78 1.53 8.73 -7.39
C THR A 78 0.83 8.25 -6.15
N THR A 79 1.06 7.00 -5.78
CA THR A 79 0.59 6.39 -4.55
C THR A 79 1.78 5.95 -3.71
N LEU A 80 2.02 6.66 -2.60
CA LEU A 80 2.95 6.22 -1.56
C LEU A 80 2.25 5.17 -0.71
N ARG A 81 2.84 3.98 -0.59
CA ARG A 81 2.46 2.94 0.35
C ARG A 81 3.54 2.79 1.43
N LYS A 82 3.17 3.01 2.68
CA LYS A 82 4.07 2.79 3.82
C LYS A 82 4.23 1.31 4.12
N ALA A 83 5.41 0.95 4.62
CA ALA A 83 5.68 -0.40 5.09
C ALA A 83 4.64 -0.87 6.12
N VAL A 84 4.05 -2.03 5.87
CA VAL A 84 3.13 -2.69 6.81
C VAL A 84 3.96 -3.44 7.84
N ALA A 85 3.92 -2.96 9.09
CA ALA A 85 4.47 -3.67 10.24
C ALA A 85 3.39 -4.56 10.84
N VAL A 86 3.60 -5.88 10.79
CA VAL A 86 2.72 -6.87 11.41
C VAL A 86 3.29 -7.19 12.80
N SER A 87 2.41 -7.28 13.81
CA SER A 87 2.82 -7.55 15.19
C SER A 87 3.07 -9.03 15.42
N SER A 88 4.18 -9.35 16.09
CA SER A 88 4.46 -10.70 16.57
C SER A 88 3.38 -11.14 17.55
N SER A 89 2.65 -12.19 17.20
CA SER A 89 1.55 -12.75 17.99
C SER A 89 1.30 -14.19 17.58
N ILE A 90 0.75 -14.97 18.50
CA ILE A 90 0.20 -16.31 18.23
C ILE A 90 -1.30 -16.21 18.41
N VAL A 91 -2.05 -16.41 17.34
CA VAL A 91 -3.52 -16.34 17.34
C VAL A 91 -4.06 -17.63 16.75
N ASN A 92 -4.95 -18.32 17.47
CA ASN A 92 -5.47 -19.63 17.07
C ASN A 92 -4.39 -20.67 16.72
N GLY A 93 -3.25 -20.63 17.41
CA GLY A 93 -2.11 -21.52 17.15
C GLY A 93 -1.29 -21.16 15.91
N ILE A 94 -1.62 -20.07 15.22
CA ILE A 94 -0.83 -19.54 14.09
C ILE A 94 0.17 -18.52 14.63
N ASP A 95 1.45 -18.80 14.44
CA ASP A 95 2.51 -17.79 14.60
C ASP A 95 2.50 -16.87 13.37
N VAL A 96 2.17 -15.60 13.61
CA VAL A 96 1.99 -14.60 12.56
C VAL A 96 3.32 -14.24 11.88
N MET A 97 4.44 -14.30 12.59
CA MET A 97 5.76 -14.02 12.00
C MET A 97 6.23 -15.17 11.12
N ASP A 98 5.98 -16.42 11.55
CA ASP A 98 6.24 -17.59 10.71
C ASP A 98 5.39 -17.56 9.43
N LEU A 99 4.09 -17.25 9.56
CA LEU A 99 3.20 -17.12 8.42
C LEU A 99 3.66 -16.00 7.48
N GLU A 100 4.03 -14.83 8.01
CA GLU A 100 4.59 -13.72 7.22
C GLU A 100 5.85 -14.14 6.46
N LYS A 101 6.74 -14.89 7.09
CA LYS A 101 7.95 -15.40 6.46
C LYS A 101 7.63 -16.35 5.31
N ARG A 102 6.75 -17.35 5.53
CA ARG A 102 6.32 -18.29 4.49
C ARG A 102 5.63 -17.58 3.33
N MET A 103 4.82 -16.56 3.61
CA MET A 103 4.24 -15.70 2.56
C MET A 103 5.31 -14.99 1.74
N GLY A 104 6.43 -14.58 2.35
CA GLY A 104 7.55 -13.95 1.64
C GLY A 104 8.35 -14.89 0.74
N GLU A 105 8.24 -16.20 0.93
CA GLU A 105 8.93 -17.23 0.13
C GLU A 105 8.15 -17.61 -1.14
N ILE A 106 6.85 -17.30 -1.20
CA ILE A 106 5.98 -17.59 -2.34
C ILE A 106 6.10 -16.48 -3.39
N ASP A 107 6.33 -16.86 -4.64
CA ASP A 107 6.08 -15.95 -5.76
C ASP A 107 4.57 -15.87 -6.01
N TRP A 108 3.96 -14.78 -5.54
CA TRP A 108 2.53 -14.52 -5.69
C TRP A 108 2.16 -13.97 -7.07
N LYS A 109 3.16 -13.62 -7.90
CA LYS A 109 2.89 -13.28 -9.29
C LYS A 109 2.47 -14.58 -9.97
N LEU A 110 1.19 -14.70 -10.27
CA LEU A 110 0.69 -15.82 -11.08
C LEU A 110 1.61 -15.96 -12.29
N PRO A 111 2.10 -17.17 -12.62
CA PRO A 111 2.82 -17.40 -13.86
C PRO A 111 1.84 -17.19 -15.01
N VAL A 112 1.75 -15.96 -15.52
CA VAL A 112 0.87 -15.62 -16.65
C VAL A 112 1.33 -16.32 -17.93
N ASP A 113 2.62 -16.69 -18.04
CA ASP A 113 3.19 -17.23 -19.27
C ASP A 113 4.03 -18.53 -19.11
N HIS A 114 4.10 -19.15 -17.92
CA HIS A 114 4.99 -20.31 -17.71
C HIS A 114 4.33 -21.70 -17.74
N TYR A 115 3.01 -21.78 -17.91
CA TYR A 115 2.41 -23.05 -18.29
C TYR A 115 2.62 -23.29 -19.79
N SER A 116 3.81 -23.78 -20.13
CA SER A 116 3.86 -24.85 -21.11
C SER A 116 2.83 -25.87 -20.61
N LEU A 117 1.69 -25.99 -21.29
CA LEU A 117 0.55 -26.86 -20.95
C LEU A 117 0.91 -28.36 -20.81
N ASN A 118 2.20 -28.70 -20.82
CA ASN A 118 2.77 -30.03 -20.87
C ASN A 118 3.53 -30.44 -19.58
N GLU A 119 3.66 -29.61 -18.54
CA GLU A 119 4.48 -29.94 -17.34
C GLU A 119 3.70 -30.10 -16.01
N LEU A 120 2.39 -29.80 -15.98
CA LEU A 120 1.57 -30.03 -14.78
C LEU A 120 1.06 -31.48 -14.77
N ASP A 121 1.82 -32.37 -14.15
CA ASP A 121 1.32 -33.70 -13.77
C ASP A 121 0.75 -33.66 -12.36
N ILE A 122 -0.59 -33.68 -12.26
CA ILE A 122 -1.33 -33.68 -10.98
C ILE A 122 -0.97 -34.91 -10.12
N ALA A 123 -0.53 -36.01 -10.74
CA ALA A 123 -0.15 -37.22 -10.02
C ALA A 123 1.24 -37.12 -9.36
N ASP A 124 2.13 -36.26 -9.85
CA ASP A 124 3.46 -36.05 -9.27
C ASP A 124 3.46 -34.89 -8.27
N LYS A 125 3.59 -35.21 -6.97
CA LYS A 125 3.70 -34.21 -5.90
C LYS A 125 4.87 -33.25 -6.02
N ASN A 126 5.84 -33.53 -6.89
CA ASN A 126 6.95 -32.62 -7.12
C ASN A 126 6.61 -31.45 -8.05
N THR A 127 5.58 -31.57 -8.90
CA THR A 127 5.19 -30.54 -9.87
C THR A 127 4.35 -29.43 -9.23
N TRP A 128 3.69 -29.68 -8.10
CA TRP A 128 2.78 -28.72 -7.44
C TRP A 128 3.22 -28.24 -6.06
N LYS A 129 4.54 -28.18 -5.82
CA LYS A 129 5.10 -27.73 -4.53
C LYS A 129 4.72 -26.29 -4.19
N GLN A 130 4.64 -25.42 -5.19
CA GLN A 130 4.26 -24.02 -5.00
C GLN A 130 2.77 -23.92 -4.63
N GLU A 131 1.92 -24.68 -5.30
CA GLU A 131 0.48 -24.75 -5.05
C GLU A 131 0.20 -25.30 -3.66
N ALA A 132 0.92 -26.34 -3.23
CA ALA A 132 0.82 -26.85 -1.86
C ALA A 132 1.23 -25.81 -0.81
N ALA A 133 2.26 -24.99 -1.09
CA ALA A 133 2.65 -23.89 -0.21
C ALA A 133 1.58 -22.79 -0.17
N VAL A 134 1.00 -22.44 -1.32
CA VAL A 134 -0.10 -21.48 -1.45
C VAL A 134 -1.33 -21.97 -0.68
N GLU A 135 -1.72 -23.24 -0.83
CA GLU A 135 -2.84 -23.85 -0.10
C GLU A 135 -2.58 -23.80 1.41
N ALA A 136 -1.39 -24.23 1.86
CA ALA A 136 -1.05 -24.24 3.28
C ALA A 136 -1.13 -22.84 3.91
N VAL A 137 -0.55 -21.84 3.26
CA VAL A 137 -0.62 -20.43 3.68
C VAL A 137 -2.05 -19.91 3.66
N THR A 138 -2.83 -20.25 2.64
CA THR A 138 -4.22 -19.79 2.50
C THR A 138 -5.08 -20.33 3.63
N ARG A 139 -4.95 -21.62 3.95
CA ARG A 139 -5.62 -22.25 5.09
C ARG A 139 -5.21 -21.61 6.42
N ASP A 140 -3.93 -21.32 6.61
CA ASP A 140 -3.45 -20.67 7.84
C ASP A 140 -4.00 -19.23 7.96
N LEU A 141 -4.14 -18.50 6.85
CA LEU A 141 -4.79 -17.18 6.83
C LEU A 141 -6.29 -17.26 7.18
N GLU A 142 -6.98 -18.33 6.81
CA GLU A 142 -8.39 -18.57 7.20
C GLU A 142 -8.53 -18.89 8.68
N VAL A 143 -7.67 -19.78 9.21
CA VAL A 143 -7.61 -20.10 10.64
C VAL A 143 -7.28 -18.86 11.48
N LEU A 144 -6.29 -18.07 11.04
CA LEU A 144 -5.95 -16.79 11.64
C LEU A 144 -7.16 -15.84 11.60
N GLY A 145 -7.81 -15.74 10.44
CA GLY A 145 -8.97 -14.87 10.22
C GLY A 145 -10.26 -15.24 10.96
N SER A 146 -10.29 -16.37 11.67
CA SER A 146 -11.48 -16.87 12.36
C SER A 146 -11.84 -16.11 13.66
N THR A 147 -10.97 -15.20 14.12
CA THR A 147 -11.23 -14.30 15.26
C THR A 147 -11.18 -12.84 14.83
N ALA A 148 -11.80 -11.93 15.59
CA ALA A 148 -11.80 -10.51 15.26
C ALA A 148 -10.37 -9.90 15.23
N GLU A 149 -9.51 -10.30 16.18
CA GLU A 149 -8.11 -9.89 16.23
C GLU A 149 -7.32 -10.47 15.05
N GLY A 150 -7.44 -11.78 14.82
CA GLY A 150 -6.74 -12.46 13.75
C GLY A 150 -7.21 -12.07 12.34
N ALA A 151 -8.47 -11.68 12.16
CA ALA A 151 -8.98 -11.12 10.90
C ALA A 151 -8.23 -9.85 10.50
N GLY A 152 -7.95 -8.97 11.46
CA GLY A 152 -7.13 -7.77 11.22
C GLY A 152 -5.71 -8.12 10.75
N LEU A 153 -5.07 -9.11 11.39
CA LEU A 153 -3.73 -9.58 11.05
C LEU A 153 -3.68 -10.26 9.68
N ALA A 154 -4.64 -11.14 9.40
CA ALA A 154 -4.77 -11.82 8.11
C ALA A 154 -4.98 -10.80 6.98
N ASN A 155 -5.85 -9.80 7.17
CA ASN A 155 -6.09 -8.75 6.18
C ASN A 155 -4.83 -7.89 5.93
N MET A 156 -4.04 -7.60 6.97
CA MET A 156 -2.76 -6.89 6.82
C MET A 156 -1.73 -7.71 6.04
N LEU A 157 -1.63 -9.02 6.29
CA LEU A 157 -0.75 -9.91 5.55
C LEU A 157 -1.15 -10.02 4.09
N LYS A 158 -2.44 -10.24 3.81
CA LYS A 158 -2.99 -10.22 2.44
C LYS A 158 -2.69 -8.89 1.76
N TYR A 159 -2.90 -7.77 2.43
CA TYR A 159 -2.55 -6.45 1.89
C TYR A 159 -1.05 -6.28 1.64
N LYS A 160 -0.18 -6.82 2.50
CA LYS A 160 1.27 -6.73 2.32
C LYS A 160 1.77 -7.50 1.09
N PHE A 161 1.21 -8.68 0.80
CA PHE A 161 1.73 -9.58 -0.24
C PHE A 161 0.89 -9.63 -1.53
N TRP A 162 -0.41 -9.34 -1.46
CA TRP A 162 -1.34 -9.50 -2.60
C TRP A 162 -1.74 -8.19 -3.28
N THR A 163 -1.36 -7.04 -2.71
CA THR A 163 -1.69 -5.75 -3.31
C THR A 163 -0.85 -5.51 -4.58
N ASP A 164 -1.47 -4.92 -5.60
CA ASP A 164 -0.93 -4.74 -6.95
C ASP A 164 -0.76 -6.06 -7.75
N LEU A 165 -1.31 -7.16 -7.25
CA LEU A 165 -1.45 -8.43 -7.95
C LEU A 165 -2.92 -8.70 -8.29
N THR A 166 -3.18 -9.71 -9.11
CA THR A 166 -4.53 -10.20 -9.42
C THR A 166 -5.32 -10.60 -8.15
N LEU A 167 -4.61 -10.97 -7.10
CA LEU A 167 -5.13 -11.32 -5.78
C LEU A 167 -5.63 -10.11 -4.96
N GLN A 168 -5.42 -8.87 -5.40
CA GLN A 168 -5.88 -7.69 -4.67
C GLN A 168 -7.40 -7.70 -4.45
N GLY A 169 -8.16 -8.24 -5.40
CA GLY A 169 -9.63 -8.27 -5.36
C GLY A 169 -10.21 -9.12 -4.22
N ILE A 170 -9.44 -10.04 -3.66
CA ILE A 170 -9.89 -10.93 -2.57
C ILE A 170 -9.50 -10.43 -1.18
N ILE A 171 -8.89 -9.24 -1.07
CA ILE A 171 -8.50 -8.65 0.22
C ILE A 171 -9.73 -8.00 0.87
N PRO A 172 -10.22 -8.50 2.02
CA PRO A 172 -11.30 -7.85 2.75
C PRO A 172 -10.87 -6.48 3.26
N GLU A 173 -11.81 -5.54 3.31
CA GLU A 173 -11.57 -4.17 3.81
C GLU A 173 -10.43 -3.42 3.10
N LEU A 174 -10.11 -3.79 1.86
CA LEU A 174 -9.07 -3.13 1.07
C LEU A 174 -9.17 -1.59 1.08
N PRO A 175 -10.35 -0.94 0.96
CA PRO A 175 -10.43 0.52 1.04
C PRO A 175 -9.95 1.08 2.38
N ALA A 176 -10.23 0.40 3.49
CA ALA A 176 -9.77 0.82 4.82
C ALA A 176 -8.26 0.65 4.97
N LEU A 177 -7.70 -0.45 4.44
CA LEU A 177 -6.27 -0.70 4.42
C LEU A 177 -5.53 0.32 3.54
N LYS A 178 -6.05 0.62 2.34
CA LYS A 178 -5.52 1.69 1.48
C LYS A 178 -5.56 3.05 2.18
N SER A 179 -6.68 3.41 2.81
CA SER A 179 -6.77 4.66 3.59
C SER A 179 -5.73 4.73 4.73
N ARG A 180 -5.47 3.58 5.37
CA ARG A 180 -4.51 3.46 6.47
C ARG A 180 -3.07 3.52 6.00
N TYR A 181 -2.71 2.84 4.91
CA TYR A 181 -1.33 2.60 4.47
C TYR A 181 -0.90 3.39 3.23
N GLU A 182 -1.83 4.03 2.52
CA GLU A 182 -1.55 4.73 1.27
C GLU A 182 -1.89 6.22 1.33
N LEU A 183 -1.18 6.98 0.50
CA LEU A 183 -1.47 8.37 0.20
C LEU A 183 -1.24 8.59 -1.29
N SER A 184 -2.28 9.07 -1.98
CA SER A 184 -2.22 9.31 -3.41
C SER A 184 -2.30 10.80 -3.74
N GLN A 185 -1.57 11.22 -4.76
CA GLN A 185 -1.62 12.58 -5.31
C GLN A 185 -1.34 12.55 -6.81
N ARG A 186 -2.09 13.36 -7.55
CA ARG A 186 -1.82 13.66 -8.95
C ARG A 186 -0.79 14.78 -9.06
N PHE A 187 0.21 14.59 -9.92
CA PHE A 187 1.20 15.60 -10.28
C PHE A 187 1.07 15.91 -11.76
N TYR A 188 0.95 17.20 -12.09
CA TYR A 188 0.79 17.66 -13.46
C TYR A 188 2.16 17.96 -14.07
N ILE A 189 2.27 17.70 -15.37
CA ILE A 189 3.42 17.99 -16.21
C ILE A 189 2.99 19.10 -17.16
N ILE A 190 3.69 20.23 -17.14
CA ILE A 190 3.39 21.39 -17.96
C ILE A 190 4.63 21.68 -18.79
N ASN A 191 4.50 21.63 -20.12
CA ASN A 191 5.59 21.86 -21.07
C ASN A 191 6.82 20.95 -20.86
N GLY A 192 6.61 19.73 -20.37
CA GLY A 192 7.69 18.78 -20.07
C GLY A 192 8.30 18.95 -18.68
N ASP A 193 7.98 20.05 -17.98
CA ASP A 193 8.42 20.30 -16.61
C ASP A 193 7.37 19.79 -15.62
N GLY A 194 7.84 19.19 -14.53
CA GLY A 194 6.99 18.69 -13.46
C GLY A 194 7.80 18.27 -12.25
N ILE A 195 7.09 17.96 -11.17
CA ILE A 195 7.68 17.33 -9.99
C ILE A 195 8.28 15.99 -10.43
N THR A 196 9.53 15.71 -10.07
CA THR A 196 10.16 14.42 -10.35
C THR A 196 9.57 13.32 -9.50
N ALA A 197 9.73 12.05 -9.89
CA ALA A 197 9.29 10.89 -9.13
C ALA A 197 9.84 10.92 -7.68
N SER A 198 11.11 11.32 -7.52
CA SER A 198 11.76 11.42 -6.20
C SER A 198 11.18 12.55 -5.33
N GLU A 199 10.82 13.68 -5.94
CA GLU A 199 10.17 14.80 -5.25
C GLU A 199 8.73 14.49 -4.89
N ALA A 200 7.99 13.78 -5.76
CA ALA A 200 6.65 13.29 -5.46
C ALA A 200 6.65 12.37 -4.24
N TYR A 201 7.65 11.47 -4.13
CA TYR A 201 7.85 10.66 -2.92
C TYR A 201 8.08 11.53 -1.68
N ARG A 202 9.02 12.49 -1.75
CA ARG A 202 9.31 13.41 -0.63
C ARG A 202 8.07 14.19 -0.20
N PHE A 203 7.32 14.71 -1.16
CA PHE A 203 6.07 15.44 -0.93
C PHE A 203 5.05 14.57 -0.19
N LEU A 204 4.80 13.35 -0.69
CA LEU A 204 3.85 12.42 -0.06
C LEU A 204 4.32 11.97 1.32
N ASN A 205 5.62 11.73 1.50
CA ASN A 205 6.16 11.33 2.79
C ASN A 205 6.09 12.47 3.83
N ASN A 206 6.27 13.72 3.42
CA ASN A 206 6.06 14.88 4.30
C ASN A 206 4.59 14.98 4.71
N ARG A 207 3.67 14.91 3.75
CA ARG A 207 2.21 14.92 4.01
C ARG A 207 1.78 13.75 4.90
N TRP A 208 2.40 12.59 4.76
CA TRP A 208 2.20 11.46 5.66
C TRP A 208 2.62 11.80 7.10
N THR A 209 3.80 12.37 7.26
CA THR A 209 4.36 12.75 8.56
C THR A 209 3.46 13.76 9.27
N GLU A 210 2.98 14.78 8.55
CA GLU A 210 2.00 15.74 9.05
C GLU A 210 0.71 15.06 9.52
N ARG A 211 0.17 14.12 8.71
CA ARG A 211 -1.01 13.33 9.07
C ARG A 211 -0.80 12.57 10.39
N SER A 212 0.36 11.94 10.56
CA SER A 212 0.74 11.23 11.79
C SER A 212 0.86 12.16 13.00
N ILE A 213 1.46 13.34 12.84
CA ILE A 213 1.59 14.34 13.91
C ILE A 213 0.21 14.84 14.35
N HIS A 214 -0.67 15.20 13.41
CA HIS A 214 -2.01 15.67 13.74
C HIS A 214 -2.85 14.60 14.43
N ALA A 215 -2.75 13.33 14.00
CA ALA A 215 -3.40 12.22 14.67
C ALA A 215 -2.90 12.05 16.10
N ASN A 216 -1.58 12.11 16.31
CA ASN A 216 -0.98 11.98 17.64
C ASN A 216 -1.38 13.15 18.56
N ASN A 217 -1.33 14.38 18.08
CA ASN A 217 -1.74 15.58 18.83
C ASN A 217 -3.22 15.53 19.24
N ARG A 218 -4.10 14.98 18.39
CA ARG A 218 -5.51 14.75 18.74
C ARG A 218 -5.66 13.71 19.85
N LEU A 219 -4.88 12.63 19.82
CA LEU A 219 -4.89 11.60 20.87
C LEU A 219 -4.39 12.14 22.22
N LEU A 220 -3.32 12.93 22.21
CA LEU A 220 -2.78 13.57 23.42
C LEU A 220 -3.82 14.50 24.07
N ARG A 221 -4.47 15.36 23.27
CA ARG A 221 -5.55 16.26 23.75
C ARG A 221 -6.78 15.51 24.28
N LYS A 222 -7.09 14.30 23.79
CA LYS A 222 -8.19 13.47 24.30
C LYS A 222 -7.84 12.77 25.62
N LYS A 223 -6.57 12.45 25.87
CA LYS A 223 -6.11 11.82 27.12
C LYS A 223 -5.99 12.81 28.28
N GLU A 224 -5.73 14.09 28.02
CA GLU A 224 -5.66 15.15 29.03
C GLU A 224 -6.93 15.32 29.90
N PRO A 225 -8.17 15.35 29.36
CA PRO A 225 -9.38 15.44 30.18
C PRO A 225 -9.68 14.17 30.99
N GLU A 226 -9.30 12.98 30.52
CA GLU A 226 -9.47 11.73 31.29
C GLU A 226 -8.51 11.64 32.47
N GLN A 227 -7.25 12.03 32.29
CA GLN A 227 -6.29 12.10 33.39
C GLN A 227 -6.67 13.17 34.44
N ARG A 228 -7.29 14.29 34.01
CA ARG A 228 -7.84 15.29 34.94
C ARG A 228 -9.04 14.77 35.72
N LYS A 229 -9.93 13.96 35.11
CA LYS A 229 -11.05 13.31 35.80
C LYS A 229 -10.59 12.27 36.81
N ILE A 230 -9.61 11.42 36.47
CA ILE A 230 -9.08 10.40 37.37
C ILE A 230 -8.43 11.05 38.61
N LYS A 231 -7.65 12.12 38.43
CA LYS A 231 -7.06 12.90 39.53
C LYS A 231 -8.10 13.63 40.40
N ALA A 232 -9.20 14.08 39.82
CA ALA A 232 -10.29 14.72 40.57
C ALA A 232 -11.08 13.71 41.43
N VAL A 233 -11.31 12.49 40.91
CA VAL A 233 -12.01 11.42 41.64
C VAL A 233 -11.17 10.89 42.81
N THR A 234 -9.85 10.72 42.63
CA THR A 234 -8.95 10.27 43.73
C THR A 234 -8.79 11.32 44.84
N LYS A 235 -8.83 12.62 44.52
CA LYS A 235 -8.90 13.68 45.54
C LYS A 235 -10.25 13.73 46.27
N GLY A 236 -11.36 13.46 45.58
CA GLY A 236 -12.70 13.48 46.17
C GLY A 236 -13.05 12.30 47.07
N THR A 237 -12.40 11.14 46.90
CA THR A 237 -12.64 9.95 47.77
C THR A 237 -11.78 9.94 49.03
N SER A 238 -10.65 10.66 49.06
CA SER A 238 -9.79 10.74 50.25
C SER A 238 -10.36 11.62 51.37
N ASP A 239 -11.28 12.55 51.07
CA ASP A 239 -11.81 13.49 52.08
C ASP A 239 -13.08 12.99 52.78
N ARG A 240 -13.76 11.94 52.27
CA ARG A 240 -14.99 11.43 52.91
C ARG A 240 -14.77 10.40 54.01
N THR A 241 -13.60 9.79 54.11
CA THR A 241 -13.32 8.75 55.13
C THR A 241 -12.71 9.29 56.42
N ARG A 242 -12.30 10.57 56.46
CA ARG A 242 -11.60 11.15 57.61
C ARG A 242 -12.48 11.85 58.64
N ASN A 243 -13.79 11.97 58.41
CA ASN A 243 -14.68 12.80 59.25
C ASN A 243 -15.74 12.02 60.05
N ARG A 244 -15.55 10.72 60.29
CA ARG A 244 -16.49 9.87 61.07
C ARG A 244 -15.92 9.26 62.37
N HIS A 245 -14.76 9.70 62.86
CA HIS A 245 -14.14 9.11 64.06
C HIS A 245 -13.77 10.09 65.18
N SER A 246 -14.43 11.24 65.25
CA SER A 246 -14.20 12.18 66.35
C SER A 246 -15.52 12.82 66.77
N LYS A 247 -16.38 12.01 67.41
CA LYS A 247 -17.44 12.45 68.32
C LYS A 247 -17.96 11.23 69.10
N GLU A 248 -17.20 10.81 70.10
CA GLU A 248 -17.71 10.19 71.33
C GLU A 248 -16.54 10.16 72.33
N ILE A 249 -16.85 10.22 73.62
CA ILE A 249 -15.97 10.41 74.78
C ILE A 249 -15.77 11.88 75.20
N VAL A 250 -16.84 12.48 75.74
CA VAL A 250 -16.77 13.31 76.96
C VAL A 250 -18.01 13.00 77.79
N GLY A 251 -17.82 12.58 79.04
CA GLY A 251 -18.90 12.45 80.02
C GLY A 251 -18.52 11.56 81.19
N LYS A 252 -17.96 12.18 82.23
CA LYS A 252 -18.00 11.68 83.61
C LYS A 252 -19.44 11.66 84.11
#